data_AF-A0A4P5VW77-F1
#
_entry.id   AF-A0A4P5VW77-F1
#
_cell.length_a   1.000
_cell.length_b   1.000
_cell.length_c   1.000
_cell.angle_alpha   90.00
_cell.angle_beta   90.00
_cell.angle_gamma   90.00
#
_symmetry.space_group_name_H-M   'P 1'
#
loop_
_entity.id
_entity.type
_entity.pdbx_description
1 polymer ?
#
loop_
_entity_poly.entity_id
_entity_poly.type
_entity_poly.pdbx_seq_one_letter_code
_entity_poly.pdbx_strand_id
1 'polypeptide(L)'
;MAKNTTKSVTINITLPESIGTLDFSAHAATTTTESSTTNNDSSYVATLNNYVVPTTASMNVTNRHCTGTGLESFFECELFPSSISEHEAVFNSDGTVSIPGYPDYSGAWSVVGDELTFNYSYFGTIEAEFVGYGVDSTNCWEGETTFPGSPYNSMYEVCTH
;
A
#
# COMPACT_ATOMS: atom_id res chain seq x y z
N MET A 1 28.48 -26.96 19.64
CA MET A 1 28.13 -26.81 18.21
C MET A 1 29.42 -26.97 17.41
N ALA A 2 29.43 -27.78 16.35
CA ALA A 2 30.65 -27.99 15.55
C ALA A 2 30.93 -26.74 14.70
N LYS A 3 32.21 -26.37 14.53
CA LYS A 3 32.62 -25.30 13.60
C LYS A 3 32.15 -25.63 12.17
N ASN A 4 31.75 -24.62 11.40
CA ASN A 4 31.28 -24.76 10.00
C ASN A 4 29.97 -25.52 9.77
N THR A 5 29.00 -25.46 10.69
CA THR A 5 27.64 -25.95 10.41
C THR A 5 26.71 -24.82 10.01
N THR A 6 26.20 -24.84 8.77
CA THR A 6 25.13 -23.95 8.30
C THR A 6 23.78 -24.49 8.74
N LYS A 7 22.90 -23.62 9.25
CA LYS A 7 21.49 -23.95 9.49
C LYS A 7 20.63 -22.91 8.78
N SER A 8 19.77 -23.36 7.87
CA SER A 8 18.83 -22.49 7.16
C SER A 8 17.48 -22.50 7.88
N VAL A 9 16.87 -21.32 7.97
CA VAL A 9 15.48 -21.13 8.40
C VAL A 9 14.79 -20.38 7.27
N THR A 10 13.67 -20.91 6.79
CA THR A 10 12.86 -20.29 5.75
C THR A 10 11.51 -19.92 6.34
N ILE A 11 11.08 -18.69 6.11
CA ILE A 11 9.78 -18.17 6.53
C ILE A 11 9.09 -17.64 5.27
N ASN A 12 7.87 -18.11 5.02
CA ASN A 12 7.00 -17.54 4.01
C ASN A 12 6.02 -16.62 4.71
N ILE A 13 5.93 -15.37 4.26
CA ILE A 13 5.04 -14.35 4.83
C ILE A 13 4.33 -13.69 3.65
N THR A 14 3.01 -13.55 3.75
CA THR A 14 2.23 -12.66 2.88
C THR A 14 2.10 -11.35 3.62
N LEU A 15 2.53 -10.25 2.99
CA LEU A 15 2.50 -8.92 3.59
C LEU A 15 1.40 -8.11 2.91
N PRO A 16 0.71 -7.23 3.66
CA PRO A 16 -0.15 -6.23 3.06
C PRO A 16 0.69 -5.26 2.23
N GLU A 17 0.05 -4.53 1.32
CA GLU A 17 0.71 -3.42 0.65
C GLU A 17 1.07 -2.35 1.70
N SER A 18 2.27 -1.79 1.58
CA SER A 18 2.78 -0.80 2.52
C SER A 18 3.75 0.14 1.83
N ILE A 19 3.67 1.42 2.15
CA ILE A 19 4.70 2.38 1.73
C ILE A 19 5.98 2.24 2.58
N GLY A 20 5.86 1.64 3.77
CA GLY A 20 6.98 1.35 4.68
C GLY A 20 7.75 0.09 4.28
N THR A 21 9.04 0.03 4.63
CA THR A 21 9.88 -1.13 4.32
C THR A 21 9.74 -2.23 5.36
N LEU A 22 9.72 -3.50 4.91
CA LEU A 22 9.90 -4.63 5.81
C LEU A 22 11.38 -5.01 5.90
N ASP A 23 12.00 -4.70 7.04
CA ASP A 23 13.39 -4.99 7.31
C ASP A 23 13.54 -6.26 8.17
N PHE A 24 14.23 -7.26 7.61
CA PHE A 24 14.71 -8.41 8.36
C PHE A 24 16.11 -8.11 8.88
N SER A 25 16.34 -8.35 10.17
CA SER A 25 17.67 -8.33 10.76
C SER A 25 17.97 -9.67 11.45
N ALA A 26 19.20 -10.14 11.30
CA ALA A 26 19.72 -11.32 11.95
C ALA A 26 20.91 -10.89 12.81
N HIS A 27 20.84 -11.21 14.10
CA HIS A 27 21.91 -10.94 15.06
C HIS A 27 22.35 -12.25 15.74
N ALA A 28 23.65 -12.50 15.78
CA ALA A 28 24.26 -13.61 16.47
C ALA A 28 25.08 -13.12 17.67
N ALA A 29 24.68 -13.52 18.87
CA ALA A 29 25.45 -13.29 20.09
C ALA A 29 26.25 -14.55 20.47
N THR A 30 27.53 -14.39 20.83
CA THR A 30 28.40 -15.49 21.26
C THR A 30 28.62 -15.49 22.77
N THR A 31 28.63 -16.66 23.38
CA THR A 31 28.88 -16.84 24.84
C THR A 31 30.29 -17.32 25.17
N THR A 32 31.15 -17.49 24.15
CA THR A 32 32.55 -17.91 24.26
C THR A 32 33.46 -16.97 23.47
N THR A 33 34.78 -17.12 23.59
CA THR A 33 35.76 -16.34 22.82
C THR A 33 35.53 -16.48 21.31
N GLU A 34 35.09 -15.38 20.69
CA GLU A 34 34.83 -15.26 19.27
C GLU A 34 36.04 -14.62 18.56
N SER A 35 36.35 -15.10 17.35
CA SER A 35 37.51 -14.62 16.58
C SER A 35 37.24 -13.34 15.79
N SER A 36 35.97 -13.01 15.53
CA SER A 36 35.55 -11.76 14.92
C SER A 36 34.06 -11.52 15.17
N THR A 37 33.68 -10.31 15.55
CA THR A 37 32.27 -9.91 15.69
C THR A 37 31.73 -9.22 14.44
N THR A 38 32.55 -9.03 13.40
CA THR A 38 32.19 -8.27 12.20
C THR A 38 31.12 -8.94 11.33
N ASN A 39 30.82 -10.21 11.59
CA ASN A 39 29.87 -11.03 10.85
C ASN A 39 28.69 -11.51 11.73
N ASN A 40 28.45 -10.81 12.83
CA ASN A 40 27.37 -11.14 13.77
C ASN A 40 26.05 -10.49 13.39
N ASP A 41 26.06 -9.61 12.39
CA ASP A 41 24.90 -8.86 11.95
C ASP A 41 24.70 -9.01 10.44
N SER A 42 23.44 -9.16 10.03
CA SER A 42 23.02 -9.09 8.64
C SER A 42 21.62 -8.49 8.58
N SER A 43 21.33 -7.77 7.50
CA SER A 43 19.99 -7.26 7.21
C SER A 43 19.54 -7.57 5.79
N TYR A 44 18.23 -7.56 5.57
CA TYR A 44 17.60 -7.74 4.27
C TYR A 44 16.28 -6.96 4.24
N VAL A 45 16.04 -6.20 3.18
CA VAL A 45 14.78 -5.49 2.96
C VAL A 45 13.92 -6.32 2.01
N ALA A 46 12.71 -6.66 2.44
CA ALA A 46 11.78 -7.40 1.60
C ALA A 46 11.27 -6.53 0.44
N THR A 47 11.14 -7.12 -0.74
CA THR A 47 10.43 -6.48 -1.85
C THR A 47 8.97 -6.91 -1.80
N LEU A 48 8.05 -5.95 -1.89
CA LEU A 48 6.63 -6.22 -2.05
C LEU A 48 6.37 -6.85 -3.41
N ASN A 49 5.46 -7.83 -3.43
CA ASN A 49 5.07 -8.51 -4.66
C ASN A 49 3.68 -8.03 -5.04
N ASN A 50 3.62 -7.19 -6.07
CA ASN A 50 2.40 -6.52 -6.49
C ASN A 50 1.82 -7.22 -7.73
N TYR A 51 0.51 -7.06 -7.94
CA TYR A 51 -0.25 -7.81 -8.93
C TYR A 51 -0.93 -6.88 -9.91
N VAL A 52 -0.97 -7.28 -11.17
CA VAL A 52 -1.76 -6.54 -12.17
C VAL A 52 -3.24 -6.80 -11.90
N VAL A 53 -3.97 -5.74 -11.56
CA VAL A 53 -5.43 -5.78 -11.43
C VAL A 53 -6.05 -5.53 -12.81
N PRO A 54 -6.96 -6.40 -13.28
CA PRO A 54 -7.62 -6.22 -14.57
C PRO A 54 -8.43 -4.92 -14.61
N THR A 55 -8.18 -4.07 -15.62
CA THR A 55 -8.94 -2.84 -15.86
C THR A 55 -9.86 -2.97 -17.06
N THR A 56 -11.05 -2.37 -16.97
CA THR A 56 -11.95 -2.18 -18.13
C THR A 56 -11.99 -0.72 -18.55
N ALA A 57 -12.60 -0.44 -19.70
CA ALA A 57 -12.71 0.92 -20.22
C ALA A 57 -13.42 1.87 -19.23
N SER A 58 -14.49 1.42 -18.57
CA SER A 58 -15.09 2.15 -17.45
C SER A 58 -15.25 1.19 -16.29
N MET A 59 -14.95 1.65 -15.07
CA MET A 59 -15.00 0.84 -13.85
C MET A 59 -15.69 1.61 -12.73
N ASN A 60 -16.60 0.94 -12.04
CA ASN A 60 -17.04 1.40 -10.74
C ASN A 60 -16.06 0.85 -9.70
N VAL A 61 -15.67 1.71 -8.77
CA VAL A 61 -14.74 1.36 -7.70
C VAL A 61 -15.30 1.78 -6.36
N THR A 62 -15.18 0.87 -5.40
CA THR A 62 -15.42 1.18 -3.99
C THR A 62 -14.08 1.53 -3.37
N ASN A 63 -13.99 2.73 -2.81
CA ASN A 63 -12.83 3.20 -2.07
C ASN A 63 -13.12 3.05 -0.58
N ARG A 64 -12.40 2.18 0.11
CA ARG A 64 -12.43 2.06 1.58
C ARG A 64 -11.18 2.71 2.13
N HIS A 65 -11.30 3.51 3.18
CA HIS A 65 -10.14 4.20 3.73
C HIS A 65 -10.28 4.53 5.22
N CYS A 66 -9.16 4.75 5.87
CA CYS A 66 -9.08 5.46 7.14
C CYS A 66 -8.09 6.62 7.03
N THR A 67 -8.29 7.67 7.83
CA THR A 67 -7.46 8.88 7.81
C THR A 67 -6.74 9.05 9.13
N GLY A 68 -5.46 9.36 9.07
CA GLY A 68 -4.60 9.53 10.23
C GLY A 68 -3.34 10.31 9.88
N THR A 69 -2.30 10.12 10.68
CA THR A 69 -0.98 10.73 10.45
C THR A 69 0.08 9.64 10.48
N GLY A 70 0.89 9.55 9.43
CA GLY A 70 1.97 8.57 9.36
C GLY A 70 1.47 7.13 9.23
N LEU A 71 0.30 6.95 8.60
CA LEU A 71 -0.17 5.62 8.22
C LEU A 71 0.69 5.11 7.07
N GLU A 72 0.98 3.81 7.04
CA GLU A 72 1.81 3.18 6.02
C GLU A 72 1.09 2.07 5.25
N SER A 73 0.03 1.47 5.82
CA SER A 73 -0.71 0.37 5.19
C SER A 73 -2.22 0.42 5.47
N PHE A 74 -3.05 -0.02 4.51
CA PHE A 74 -4.49 -0.17 4.74
C PHE A 74 -4.80 -1.20 5.84
N PHE A 75 -3.90 -2.15 6.08
CA PHE A 75 -3.98 -3.09 7.20
C PHE A 75 -4.12 -2.38 8.56
N GLU A 76 -3.50 -1.21 8.73
CA GLU A 76 -3.64 -0.42 9.97
C GLU A 76 -5.09 0.06 10.18
N CYS A 77 -5.82 0.31 9.10
CA CYS A 77 -7.25 0.62 9.14
C CYS A 77 -8.07 -0.60 9.60
N GLU A 78 -7.69 -1.80 9.16
CA GLU A 78 -8.38 -3.05 9.53
C GLU A 78 -8.22 -3.42 11.01
N LEU A 79 -7.15 -2.95 11.66
CA LEU A 79 -6.99 -3.09 13.12
C LEU A 79 -8.06 -2.32 13.91
N PHE A 80 -8.65 -1.29 13.29
CA PHE A 80 -9.72 -0.47 13.88
C PHE A 80 -10.87 -0.26 12.88
N PRO A 81 -11.66 -1.30 12.57
CA PRO A 81 -12.64 -1.27 11.48
C PRO A 81 -13.69 -0.15 11.59
N SER A 82 -13.99 0.32 12.81
CA SER A 82 -14.88 1.45 13.03
C SER A 82 -14.38 2.79 12.48
N SER A 83 -13.11 2.86 12.09
CA SER A 83 -12.47 4.03 11.49
C SER A 83 -12.51 4.01 9.97
N ILE A 84 -12.99 2.91 9.37
CA ILE A 84 -13.09 2.75 7.92
C ILE A 84 -14.33 3.49 7.45
N SER A 85 -14.12 4.43 6.53
CA SER A 85 -15.14 5.06 5.71
C SER A 85 -15.08 4.49 4.30
N GLU A 86 -16.18 4.58 3.57
CA GLU A 86 -16.25 4.12 2.18
C GLU A 86 -17.00 5.11 1.29
N HIS A 87 -16.59 5.18 0.03
CA HIS A 87 -17.33 5.89 -1.01
C HIS A 87 -17.14 5.24 -2.38
N GLU A 88 -18.14 5.44 -3.24
CA GLU A 88 -18.14 4.98 -4.62
C GLU A 88 -17.53 6.04 -5.54
N ALA A 89 -16.75 5.60 -6.52
CA ALA A 89 -16.29 6.43 -7.62
C ALA A 89 -16.39 5.67 -8.95
N VAL A 90 -16.43 6.42 -10.04
CA VAL A 90 -16.40 5.87 -11.40
C VAL A 90 -15.14 6.36 -12.09
N PHE A 91 -14.32 5.41 -12.51
CA PHE A 91 -13.15 5.60 -13.34
C PHE A 91 -13.57 5.47 -14.79
N ASN A 92 -13.75 6.62 -15.45
CA ASN A 92 -14.29 6.71 -16.80
C ASN A 92 -13.24 6.41 -17.87
N SER A 93 -13.68 5.98 -19.06
CA SER A 93 -12.80 5.59 -20.17
C SER A 93 -11.97 6.70 -20.79
N ASP A 94 -12.31 7.95 -20.50
CA ASP A 94 -11.55 9.12 -20.93
C ASP A 94 -10.45 9.51 -19.92
N GLY A 95 -10.23 8.70 -18.89
CA GLY A 95 -9.26 8.95 -17.83
C GLY A 95 -9.76 9.90 -16.74
N THR A 96 -11.05 10.27 -16.75
CA THR A 96 -11.64 11.12 -15.71
C THR A 96 -12.25 10.32 -14.57
N VAL A 97 -12.35 10.94 -13.39
CA VAL A 97 -13.02 10.37 -12.22
C VAL A 97 -14.29 11.16 -11.91
N SER A 98 -15.37 10.45 -11.58
CA SER A 98 -16.63 11.05 -11.11
C SER A 98 -17.13 10.37 -9.85
N ILE A 99 -17.64 11.14 -8.89
CA ILE A 99 -18.21 10.64 -7.63
C ILE A 99 -19.74 10.81 -7.69
N PRO A 100 -20.53 9.72 -7.70
CA PRO A 100 -21.99 9.80 -7.76
C PRO A 100 -22.59 10.65 -6.62
N GLY A 101 -23.41 11.64 -6.99
CA GLY A 101 -24.03 12.57 -6.02
C GLY A 101 -23.19 13.80 -5.66
N TYR A 102 -21.94 13.88 -6.15
CA TYR A 102 -21.02 14.97 -5.86
C TYR A 102 -20.47 15.59 -7.16
N PRO A 103 -21.30 16.33 -7.93
CA PRO A 103 -20.92 16.83 -9.27
C PRO A 103 -19.81 17.89 -9.26
N ASP A 104 -19.55 18.51 -8.11
CA ASP A 104 -18.47 19.49 -7.93
C ASP A 104 -17.09 18.83 -7.75
N TYR A 105 -17.08 17.51 -7.51
CA TYR A 105 -15.88 16.69 -7.49
C TYR A 105 -15.63 16.05 -8.85
N SER A 106 -14.37 16.09 -9.26
CA SER A 106 -13.86 15.48 -10.49
C SER A 106 -12.47 14.92 -10.22
N GLY A 107 -11.82 14.36 -11.24
CA GLY A 107 -10.44 13.92 -11.12
C GLY A 107 -9.90 13.31 -12.38
N ALA A 108 -8.68 12.82 -12.31
CA ALA A 108 -8.07 11.98 -13.33
C ALA A 108 -7.57 10.68 -12.69
N TRP A 109 -7.54 9.61 -13.47
CA TRP A 109 -6.98 8.32 -13.06
C TRP A 109 -6.14 7.70 -14.19
N SER A 110 -5.18 6.87 -13.82
CA SER A 110 -4.42 6.06 -14.76
C SER A 110 -3.88 4.79 -14.09
N VAL A 111 -3.66 3.75 -14.89
CA VAL A 111 -3.02 2.51 -14.44
C VAL A 111 -1.83 2.21 -15.33
N VAL A 112 -0.68 1.94 -14.72
CA VAL A 112 0.56 1.55 -15.40
C VAL A 112 1.12 0.29 -14.75
N GLY A 113 0.93 -0.86 -15.40
CA GLY A 113 1.32 -2.15 -14.81
C GLY A 113 0.38 -2.52 -13.66
N ASP A 114 0.92 -2.60 -12.46
CA ASP A 114 0.23 -2.85 -11.19
C ASP A 114 -0.10 -1.58 -10.41
N GLU A 115 0.44 -0.43 -10.82
CA GLU A 115 0.23 0.87 -10.15
C GLU A 115 -1.05 1.55 -10.63
N LEU A 116 -1.90 1.96 -9.68
CA LEU A 116 -3.03 2.86 -9.88
C LEU A 116 -2.67 4.23 -9.31
N THR A 117 -2.91 5.27 -10.09
CA THR A 117 -2.87 6.66 -9.63
C THR A 117 -4.20 7.33 -9.93
N PHE A 118 -4.68 8.14 -8.99
CA PHE A 118 -5.79 9.06 -9.26
C PHE A 118 -5.73 10.29 -8.36
N ASN A 119 -6.52 11.29 -8.70
CA ASN A 119 -6.77 12.43 -7.82
C ASN A 119 -8.26 12.73 -7.70
N TYR A 120 -8.62 13.44 -6.63
CA TYR A 120 -9.89 14.13 -6.52
C TYR A 120 -9.64 15.63 -6.49
N SER A 121 -10.45 16.35 -7.27
CA SER A 121 -10.43 17.80 -7.37
C SER A 121 -11.80 18.38 -7.07
N TYR A 122 -11.87 19.39 -6.21
CA TYR A 122 -13.08 20.16 -5.91
C TYR A 122 -12.99 21.52 -6.61
N PHE A 123 -13.93 21.82 -7.51
CA PHE A 123 -13.91 23.02 -8.36
C PHE A 123 -12.54 23.28 -9.06
N GLY A 124 -11.89 22.20 -9.50
CA GLY A 124 -10.59 22.27 -10.20
C GLY A 124 -9.35 22.42 -9.32
N THR A 125 -9.51 22.41 -7.99
CA THR A 125 -8.40 22.34 -7.03
C THR A 125 -8.22 20.91 -6.56
N ILE A 126 -7.00 20.37 -6.63
CA ILE A 126 -6.72 19.01 -6.15
C ILE A 126 -6.82 18.99 -4.62
N GLU A 127 -7.68 18.11 -4.11
CA GLU A 127 -7.91 17.92 -2.67
C GLU A 127 -7.26 16.61 -2.18
N ALA A 128 -7.10 15.62 -3.05
CA ALA A 128 -6.53 14.31 -2.71
C ALA A 128 -5.77 13.71 -3.88
N GLU A 129 -4.64 13.06 -3.61
CA GLU A 129 -3.79 12.36 -4.59
C GLU A 129 -3.48 10.96 -4.07
N PHE A 130 -3.89 9.94 -4.83
CA PHE A 130 -3.67 8.54 -4.51
C PHE A 130 -2.60 7.92 -5.41
N VAL A 131 -1.73 7.12 -4.80
CA VAL A 131 -0.85 6.16 -5.46
C VAL A 131 -0.95 4.84 -4.72
N GLY A 132 -1.20 3.75 -5.46
CA GLY A 132 -1.28 2.42 -4.88
C GLY A 132 -0.98 1.32 -5.88
N TYR A 133 -0.82 0.12 -5.36
CA TYR A 133 -0.43 -1.05 -6.13
C TYR A 133 -1.41 -2.19 -5.93
N GLY A 134 -1.54 -3.01 -6.97
CA GLY A 134 -2.48 -4.11 -6.96
C GLY A 134 -2.11 -5.19 -5.95
N VAL A 135 -3.09 -5.61 -5.16
CA VAL A 135 -2.96 -6.68 -4.16
C VAL A 135 -3.66 -7.96 -4.64
N ASP A 136 -3.19 -9.12 -4.19
CA ASP A 136 -3.64 -10.43 -4.69
C ASP A 136 -5.13 -10.69 -4.41
N SER A 137 -5.78 -11.39 -5.34
CA SER A 137 -7.03 -12.14 -5.19
C SER A 137 -8.35 -11.39 -5.03
N THR A 138 -8.35 -10.05 -4.95
CA THR A 138 -9.56 -9.26 -4.69
C THR A 138 -9.91 -8.20 -5.75
N ASN A 139 -9.14 -8.09 -6.84
CA ASN A 139 -9.27 -6.99 -7.83
C ASN A 139 -9.20 -5.60 -7.17
N CYS A 140 -8.27 -5.44 -6.23
CA CYS A 140 -8.10 -4.20 -5.48
C CYS A 140 -6.68 -3.65 -5.62
N TRP A 141 -6.57 -2.34 -5.52
CA TRP A 141 -5.31 -1.65 -5.23
C TRP A 141 -5.33 -1.18 -3.78
N GLU A 142 -4.19 -1.26 -3.12
CA GLU A 142 -3.97 -0.63 -1.82
C GLU A 142 -2.90 0.44 -1.96
N GLY A 143 -3.04 1.54 -1.22
CA GLY A 143 -2.08 2.64 -1.36
C GLY A 143 -2.37 3.85 -0.51
N GLU A 144 -1.50 4.85 -0.64
CA GLU A 144 -1.57 6.09 0.11
C GLU A 144 -2.33 7.15 -0.68
N THR A 145 -3.24 7.84 0.01
CA THR A 145 -3.80 9.12 -0.39
C THR A 145 -3.21 10.24 0.45
N THR A 146 -2.59 11.21 -0.22
CA THR A 146 -2.11 12.45 0.40
C THR A 146 -3.07 13.59 0.11
N PHE A 147 -3.11 14.58 1.01
CA PHE A 147 -3.95 15.78 0.85
C PHE A 147 -3.04 17.01 0.79
N PRO A 148 -3.00 17.76 -0.33
CA PRO A 148 -2.11 18.91 -0.48
C PRO A 148 -2.21 19.92 0.67
N GLY A 149 -1.08 20.23 1.31
CA GLY A 149 -1.01 21.16 2.44
C GLY A 149 -1.47 20.59 3.79
N SER A 150 -1.80 19.29 3.86
CA SER A 150 -2.17 18.59 5.08
C SER A 150 -1.05 17.67 5.57
N PRO A 151 -0.84 17.54 6.90
CA PRO A 151 0.03 16.51 7.46
C PRO A 151 -0.67 15.14 7.59
N TYR A 152 -1.97 15.07 7.30
CA TYR A 152 -2.71 13.82 7.34
C TYR A 152 -2.54 13.05 6.03
N ASN A 153 -2.60 11.74 6.13
CA ASN A 153 -2.70 10.83 4.99
C ASN A 153 -3.82 9.82 5.24
N SER A 154 -4.26 9.16 4.18
CA SER A 154 -5.22 8.06 4.29
C SER A 154 -4.71 6.85 3.53
N MET A 155 -4.83 5.68 4.15
CA MET A 155 -4.59 4.44 3.43
C MET A 155 -5.90 3.97 2.83
N TYR A 156 -5.86 3.67 1.54
CA TYR A 156 -7.01 3.31 0.71
C TYR A 156 -6.88 1.86 0.27
N GLU A 157 -8.02 1.17 0.25
CA GLU A 157 -8.27 -0.03 -0.56
C GLU A 157 -9.30 0.36 -1.64
N VAL A 158 -8.96 0.14 -2.90
CA VAL A 158 -9.75 0.54 -4.07
C VAL A 158 -10.08 -0.70 -4.88
N CYS A 159 -11.31 -1.17 -4.77
CA CYS A 159 -11.74 -2.43 -5.38
C CYS A 159 -12.72 -2.22 -6.54
N THR A 160 -12.48 -2.91 -7.66
CA THR A 160 -13.41 -2.91 -8.80
C THR A 160 -14.56 -3.90 -8.59
N HIS A 161 -15.77 -3.58 -9.07
CA HIS A 161 -16.94 -4.49 -9.02
C HIS A 161 -17.81 -4.46 -10.28
#